data_AF-A0A059BZJ8-F1
#
_entry.id   AF-A0A059BZJ8-F1
#
_cell.length_a   1.000
_cell.length_b   1.000
_cell.length_c   1.000
_cell.angle_alpha   90.00
_cell.angle_beta   90.00
_cell.angle_gamma   90.00
#
_symmetry.space_group_name_H-M   'P 1'
#
loop_
_entity.id
_entity.type
_entity.pdbx_description
1 polymer ?
#
loop_
_entity_poly.entity_id
_entity_poly.type
_entity_poly.pdbx_seq_one_letter_code
_entity_poly.pdbx_strand_id
1 'polypeptide(L)'
;MARSEGSIFKLCFLCSVIANLFFGVNLYVGRRGVGRWKWSSDEVNVQGLSWSGRAAAEAESAAARECSGHGRAFLDGAVADGRPACECNTCYGGPDCSLFCPLALPMPT
;
A
#
# COMPACT_ATOMS: atom_id res chain seq x y z
N MET A 1 13.66 35.62 -47.48
CA MET A 1 14.14 34.94 -46.26
C MET A 1 13.00 34.80 -45.24
N ALA A 2 11.88 34.17 -45.59
CA ALA A 2 10.68 34.09 -44.73
C ALA A 2 10.15 32.65 -44.51
N ARG A 3 10.77 31.65 -45.17
CA ARG A 3 10.33 30.24 -45.14
C ARG A 3 11.01 29.42 -44.03
N SER A 4 12.14 29.91 -43.50
CA SER A 4 12.94 29.23 -42.47
C SER A 4 12.41 29.46 -41.04
N GLU A 5 11.87 30.63 -40.75
CA GLU A 5 11.43 30.99 -39.39
C GLU A 5 10.23 30.16 -38.94
N GLY A 6 9.23 29.98 -39.81
CA GLY A 6 8.08 29.11 -39.54
C GLY A 6 8.44 27.63 -39.41
N SER A 7 9.55 27.19 -40.00
CA SER A 7 10.04 25.80 -39.86
C SER A 7 10.68 25.56 -38.50
N ILE A 8 11.37 26.57 -37.95
CA ILE A 8 12.01 26.50 -36.64
C ILE A 8 10.97 26.43 -35.53
N PHE A 9 9.93 27.28 -35.58
CA PHE A 9 8.85 27.24 -34.59
C PHE A 9 8.11 25.89 -34.56
N LYS A 10 7.88 25.28 -35.73
CA LYS A 10 7.27 23.95 -35.82
C LYS A 10 8.15 22.86 -35.20
N LEU A 11 9.46 22.91 -35.44
CA LEU A 11 10.40 21.96 -34.85
C LEU A 11 10.46 22.11 -33.32
N CYS A 12 10.54 23.34 -32.81
CA CYS A 12 10.54 23.60 -31.37
C CYS A 12 9.25 23.13 -30.69
N PHE A 13 8.10 23.40 -31.30
CA PHE A 13 6.81 22.93 -30.77
C PHE A 13 6.73 21.39 -30.74
N LEU A 14 7.16 20.73 -31.81
CA LEU A 14 7.18 19.27 -31.88
C LEU A 14 8.12 18.66 -30.83
N CYS A 15 9.34 19.19 -30.69
CA CYS A 15 10.29 18.73 -29.67
C CYS A 15 9.76 18.93 -28.24
N SER A 16 9.06 20.04 -27.99
CA SER A 16 8.49 20.34 -26.68
C SER A 16 7.34 19.40 -26.34
N VAL A 17 6.48 19.10 -27.31
CA VAL A 17 5.40 18.10 -27.15
C VAL A 17 5.97 16.71 -26.90
N ILE A 18 6.99 16.29 -27.68
CA ILE A 18 7.64 14.99 -27.52
C ILE A 18 8.32 14.86 -26.15
N ALA A 19 9.07 15.88 -25.73
CA ALA A 19 9.75 15.87 -24.42
C ALA A 19 8.73 15.77 -23.27
N ASN A 20 7.67 16.58 -23.30
CA ASN A 20 6.63 16.54 -22.26
C ASN A 20 5.84 15.23 -22.26
N LEU A 21 5.57 14.62 -23.42
CA LEU A 21 4.97 13.28 -23.51
C LEU A 21 5.92 12.21 -22.97
N PHE A 22 7.21 12.27 -23.30
CA PHE A 22 8.20 11.31 -22.82
C PHE A 22 8.37 11.40 -21.31
N PHE A 23 8.52 12.59 -20.74
CA PHE A 23 8.60 12.79 -19.29
C PHE A 23 7.26 12.48 -18.61
N GLY A 24 6.14 12.91 -19.17
CA GLY A 24 4.81 12.65 -18.64
C GLY A 24 4.49 11.15 -18.58
N VAL A 25 4.76 10.41 -19.65
CA VAL A 25 4.58 8.94 -19.68
C VAL A 25 5.60 8.26 -18.77
N ASN A 26 6.88 8.66 -18.75
CA ASN A 26 7.85 8.07 -17.84
C ASN A 26 7.58 8.42 -16.37
N LEU A 27 6.92 9.53 -16.04
CA LEU A 27 6.56 9.85 -14.64
C LEU A 27 5.22 9.20 -14.25
N TYR A 28 4.24 9.21 -15.16
CA TYR A 28 2.91 8.65 -14.92
C TYR A 28 2.93 7.11 -14.94
N VAL A 29 3.64 6.52 -15.92
CA VAL A 29 3.86 5.08 -16.02
C VAL A 29 5.07 4.66 -15.19
N GLY A 30 6.14 5.46 -15.09
CA GLY A 30 7.34 5.07 -14.35
C GLY A 30 7.24 5.18 -12.83
N ARG A 31 6.25 5.90 -12.28
CA ARG A 31 5.81 5.70 -10.89
C ARG A 31 5.18 4.31 -10.66
N ARG A 32 4.91 3.56 -11.73
CA ARG A 32 4.53 2.15 -11.74
C ARG A 32 5.55 1.23 -12.46
N GLY A 33 6.66 1.75 -12.99
CA GLY A 33 7.36 1.01 -14.07
C GLY A 33 8.77 1.43 -14.50
N VAL A 34 9.53 2.22 -13.74
CA VAL A 34 10.99 2.39 -13.99
C VAL A 34 11.78 1.98 -12.75
N GLY A 35 11.56 0.73 -12.38
CA GLY A 35 12.39 -0.01 -11.45
C GLY A 35 12.28 -1.46 -11.85
N ARG A 36 13.32 -1.97 -12.52
CA ARG A 36 13.58 -3.39 -12.78
C ARG A 36 12.84 -4.00 -13.97
N TRP A 37 13.59 -4.15 -15.06
CA TRP A 37 13.35 -5.16 -16.08
C TRP A 37 13.02 -6.51 -15.42
N LYS A 38 12.03 -7.21 -15.99
CA LYS A 38 11.58 -8.57 -15.71
C LYS A 38 10.55 -8.73 -14.59
N TRP A 39 9.29 -8.83 -14.98
CA TRP A 39 8.34 -9.71 -14.30
C TRP A 39 7.53 -10.49 -15.33
N SER A 40 7.93 -11.75 -15.49
CA SER A 40 7.15 -12.83 -16.08
C SER A 40 7.08 -13.90 -14.99
N SER A 41 5.87 -14.43 -14.82
CA SER A 41 5.46 -15.60 -14.03
C SER A 41 5.39 -15.48 -12.51
N ASP A 42 4.17 -15.73 -12.00
CA ASP A 42 3.89 -16.86 -11.11
C ASP A 42 4.97 -17.20 -10.08
N GLU A 43 5.01 -16.44 -8.99
CA GLU A 43 5.45 -16.83 -7.64
C GLU A 43 5.63 -15.55 -6.82
N VAL A 44 4.92 -15.43 -5.68
CA VAL A 44 5.03 -14.28 -4.77
C VAL A 44 6.46 -14.23 -4.21
N ASN A 45 7.35 -13.58 -4.95
CA ASN A 45 8.72 -13.39 -4.55
C ASN A 45 8.82 -12.17 -3.62
N VAL A 46 8.71 -12.44 -2.31
CA VAL A 46 8.90 -11.50 -1.20
C VAL A 46 10.31 -10.86 -1.17
N GLN A 47 11.24 -11.28 -2.04
CA GLN A 47 12.62 -10.78 -2.09
C GLN A 47 12.77 -9.37 -2.71
N GLY A 48 11.69 -8.73 -3.16
CA GLY A 48 11.72 -7.42 -3.83
C GLY A 48 11.30 -6.21 -3.00
N LEU A 49 10.73 -6.43 -1.81
CA LEU A 49 10.34 -5.34 -0.92
C LEU A 49 11.60 -4.79 -0.24
N SER A 50 11.81 -3.46 -0.31
CA SER A 50 12.76 -2.77 0.57
C SER A 50 12.45 -3.14 2.04
N TRP A 51 13.37 -2.90 2.96
CA TRP A 51 13.14 -3.14 4.40
C TRP A 51 11.77 -2.61 4.87
N SER A 52 11.36 -1.45 4.35
CA SER A 52 10.08 -0.81 4.62
C SER A 52 8.88 -1.55 4.02
N GLY A 53 9.04 -2.20 2.87
CA GLY A 53 7.95 -2.95 2.24
C GLY A 53 7.61 -4.23 3.02
N ARG A 54 8.59 -4.91 3.62
CA ARG A 54 8.31 -6.04 4.52
C ARG A 54 7.58 -5.57 5.77
N ALA A 55 8.05 -4.49 6.39
CA ALA A 55 7.37 -3.88 7.53
C ALA A 55 5.93 -3.43 7.19
N ALA A 56 5.72 -2.86 6.00
CA ALA A 56 4.39 -2.48 5.54
C ALA A 56 3.48 -3.70 5.34
N ALA A 57 3.97 -4.77 4.69
CA ALA A 57 3.18 -5.98 4.47
C ALA A 57 2.76 -6.66 5.78
N GLU A 58 3.65 -6.70 6.77
CA GLU A 58 3.31 -7.22 8.10
C GLU A 58 2.26 -6.34 8.79
N ALA A 59 2.40 -5.01 8.74
CA ALA A 59 1.43 -4.07 9.31
C ALA A 59 0.05 -4.17 8.63
N GLU A 60 0.02 -4.30 7.31
CA GLU A 60 -1.21 -4.52 6.54
C GLU A 60 -1.86 -5.86 6.89
N SER A 61 -1.07 -6.92 7.09
CA SER A 61 -1.58 -8.23 7.48
C SER A 61 -2.23 -8.22 8.88
N ALA A 62 -1.67 -7.45 9.82
CA ALA A 62 -2.26 -7.26 11.14
C ALA A 62 -3.56 -6.44 11.05
N ALA A 63 -3.55 -5.34 10.29
CA ALA A 63 -4.72 -4.49 10.09
C ALA A 63 -5.88 -5.20 9.34
N ALA A 64 -5.56 -6.17 8.49
CA ALA A 64 -6.55 -6.97 7.75
C ALA A 64 -7.23 -8.05 8.60
N ARG A 65 -6.81 -8.26 9.86
CA ARG A 65 -7.44 -9.24 10.74
C ARG A 65 -8.87 -8.82 11.07
N GLU A 66 -9.83 -9.69 10.74
CA GLU A 66 -11.23 -9.46 11.06
C GLU A 66 -11.48 -9.63 12.57
N CYS A 67 -11.77 -8.53 13.26
CA CYS A 67 -12.15 -8.50 14.68
C CYS A 67 -13.63 -8.08 14.86
N SER A 68 -14.50 -8.53 13.94
CA SER A 68 -15.95 -8.28 13.93
C SER A 68 -16.38 -6.81 14.01
N GLY A 69 -15.48 -5.85 13.76
CA GLY A 69 -15.72 -4.42 13.95
C GLY A 69 -15.75 -3.95 15.41
N HIS A 70 -15.51 -4.85 16.36
CA HIS A 70 -15.53 -4.58 17.80
C HIS A 70 -14.15 -4.68 18.45
N GLY A 71 -13.10 -4.69 17.64
CA GLY A 71 -11.72 -4.72 18.08
C GLY A 71 -10.77 -4.41 16.94
N ARG A 72 -9.49 -4.52 17.22
CA ARG A 72 -8.42 -4.38 16.23
C ARG A 72 -7.23 -5.25 16.61
N ALA A 73 -6.46 -5.69 15.64
CA ALA A 73 -5.22 -6.42 15.88
C ALA A 73 -4.03 -5.51 15.61
N PHE A 74 -3.00 -5.62 16.46
CA PHE A 74 -1.76 -4.87 16.33
C PHE A 74 -0.60 -5.81 16.03
N LEU A 75 0.39 -5.32 15.30
CA LEU A 75 1.58 -6.11 14.95
C LEU A 75 2.39 -6.51 16.18
N ASP A 76 2.40 -5.64 17.19
CA ASP A 76 3.02 -5.80 18.50
C ASP A 76 2.07 -6.33 19.59
N GLY A 77 0.84 -6.67 19.22
CA GLY A 77 -0.16 -7.24 20.13
C GLY A 77 0.15 -8.69 20.54
N ALA A 78 -0.69 -9.22 21.43
CA ALA A 78 -0.61 -10.64 21.80
C ALA A 78 -0.80 -11.53 20.56
N VAL A 79 -0.06 -12.65 20.48
CA VAL A 79 -0.14 -13.58 19.35
C VAL A 79 -0.97 -14.80 19.74
N ALA A 80 -1.99 -15.10 18.95
CA ALA A 80 -2.81 -16.31 19.06
C ALA A 80 -2.76 -17.06 17.73
N ASP A 81 -2.49 -18.37 17.77
CA ASP A 81 -2.41 -19.23 16.58
C ASP A 81 -1.47 -18.72 15.48
N GLY A 82 -0.35 -18.10 15.88
CA GLY A 82 0.66 -17.55 14.97
C GLY A 82 0.23 -16.28 14.22
N ARG A 83 -0.87 -15.64 14.66
CA ARG A 83 -1.38 -14.38 14.11
C ARG A 83 -1.58 -13.36 15.24
N PRO A 84 -1.56 -12.05 14.95
CA PRO A 84 -1.89 -11.05 15.96
C PRO A 84 -3.33 -11.22 16.41
N ALA A 85 -3.52 -11.32 17.73
CA ALA A 85 -4.81 -11.47 18.37
C ALA A 85 -5.60 -10.15 18.34
N CYS A 86 -6.91 -10.26 18.32
CA CYS A 86 -7.79 -9.10 18.38
C CYS A 86 -7.82 -8.53 19.81
N GLU A 87 -7.50 -7.25 19.93
CA GLU A 87 -7.78 -6.46 21.13
C GLU A 87 -9.20 -5.90 21.01
N CYS A 88 -10.07 -6.38 21.89
CA CYS A 88 -11.49 -6.04 21.87
C CYS A 88 -11.79 -4.72 22.58
N ASN A 89 -12.79 -4.01 22.08
CA ASN A 89 -13.37 -2.86 22.74
C ASN A 89 -14.07 -3.29 24.04
N THR A 90 -14.35 -2.31 24.91
CA THR A 90 -15.09 -2.54 26.15
C THR A 90 -16.41 -3.28 25.90
N CYS A 91 -16.70 -4.28 26.73
CA CYS A 91 -17.90 -5.14 26.62
C CYS A 91 -17.91 -6.11 25.43
N TYR A 92 -16.79 -6.30 24.74
CA TYR A 92 -16.64 -7.34 23.71
C TYR A 92 -15.53 -8.32 24.08
N GLY A 93 -15.72 -9.58 23.71
CA GLY A 93 -14.76 -10.65 23.95
C GLY A 93 -14.84 -11.76 22.92
N GLY A 94 -14.10 -12.82 23.17
CA GLY A 94 -13.90 -13.92 22.21
C GLY A 94 -12.75 -13.62 21.23
N PRO A 95 -12.36 -14.63 20.42
CA PRO A 95 -11.18 -14.56 19.56
C PRO A 95 -11.25 -13.50 18.46
N ASP A 96 -12.46 -13.19 17.97
CA ASP A 96 -12.71 -12.16 16.95
C ASP A 96 -13.59 -11.01 17.50
N CYS A 97 -13.67 -10.82 18.81
CA CYS A 97 -14.46 -9.77 19.48
C CYS A 97 -15.97 -9.75 19.18
N SER A 98 -16.54 -10.88 18.74
CA SER A 98 -17.97 -10.98 18.40
C SER A 98 -18.89 -11.18 19.61
N LEU A 99 -18.36 -11.60 20.76
CA LEU A 99 -19.16 -11.90 21.93
C LEU A 99 -19.40 -10.63 22.74
N PHE A 100 -20.62 -10.13 22.70
CA PHE A 100 -21.05 -9.04 23.57
C PHE A 100 -21.22 -9.53 25.00
N CYS A 101 -20.51 -8.91 25.93
CA CYS A 101 -20.56 -9.20 27.36
C CYS A 101 -21.20 -8.02 28.11
N PRO A 102 -22.49 -8.11 28.50
CA PRO A 102 -23.20 -7.01 29.16
C PRO A 102 -22.73 -6.75 30.60
N LEU A 103 -21.96 -7.66 31.20
CA LEU A 103 -21.44 -7.55 32.56
C LEU A 103 -20.00 -7.01 32.64
N ALA A 104 -19.42 -6.57 31.52
CA ALA A 104 -18.05 -6.05 31.52
C ALA A 104 -17.98 -4.71 32.27
N LEU A 105 -17.73 -4.81 33.58
CA LEU A 105 -17.26 -3.68 34.36
C LEU A 105 -15.91 -3.21 33.80
N PRO A 106 -15.66 -1.89 33.73
CA PRO A 106 -14.32 -1.40 33.42
C PRO A 106 -13.33 -2.02 34.42
N MET A 107 -12.31 -2.73 33.92
CA MET A 107 -11.20 -3.17 34.76
C MET A 107 -10.57 -1.93 35.40
N PRO A 108 -10.39 -1.88 36.74
CA PRO A 108 -9.68 -0.77 37.36
C PRO A 108 -8.22 -0.81 36.87
N THR A 109 -7.78 0.35 36.36
CA THR A 109 -6.38 0.64 36.00
C THR A 109 -5.46 0.60 37.20
#